data_AF-A0A0C2MUK3-F1
#
_entry.id   AF-A0A0C2MUK3-F1
#
_cell.length_a   1.000
_cell.length_b   1.000
_cell.length_c   1.000
_cell.angle_alpha   90.00
_cell.angle_beta   90.00
_cell.angle_gamma   90.00
#
_symmetry.space_group_name_H-M   'P 1'
#
loop_
_entity.id
_entity.type
_entity.pdbx_description
1 polymer ?
#
loop_
_entity_poly.entity_id
_entity_poly.type
_entity_poly.pdbx_seq_one_letter_code
_entity_poly.pdbx_strand_id
1 'polypeptide(L)'
;MLDIDANVDNDPINRETYQMLAINVKGIDLVTGDLHTGDMWFEYTPQTPAQGAGFFRLVALAFEQSDVIELDEPKRSEMEGRTERNTKAFAKQYGLKGPVAAGYMEIINP
;
A
#
# COMPACT_ATOMS: atom_id res chain seq x y z
N MET A 1 -0.94 -0.38 2.16
CA MET A 1 -2.30 -0.07 1.68
C MET A 1 -2.20 0.33 0.23
N LEU A 2 -3.03 -0.25 -0.63
CA LEU A 2 -2.99 -0.04 -2.05
C LEU A 2 -4.38 0.29 -2.59
N ASP A 3 -4.40 1.14 -3.60
CA ASP A 3 -5.56 1.31 -4.47
C ASP A 3 -5.44 0.32 -5.63
N ILE A 4 -6.41 -0.59 -5.73
CA ILE A 4 -6.52 -1.52 -6.85
C ILE A 4 -7.36 -0.96 -7.98
N ASP A 5 -8.11 0.12 -7.80
CA ASP A 5 -8.96 0.69 -8.84
C ASP A 5 -8.37 1.97 -9.44
N ALA A 6 -7.10 2.26 -9.14
CA ALA A 6 -6.29 3.30 -9.75
C ALA A 6 -6.19 3.10 -11.27
N ASN A 7 -7.21 3.56 -11.99
CA ASN A 7 -7.30 3.54 -13.44
C ASN A 7 -7.74 4.93 -13.88
N VAL A 8 -6.90 5.61 -14.64
CA VAL A 8 -7.36 6.79 -15.39
C VAL A 8 -7.92 6.25 -16.70
N ASP A 9 -9.15 6.63 -17.07
CA ASP A 9 -9.78 6.25 -18.34
C ASP A 9 -9.90 4.73 -18.62
N ASN A 10 -10.14 3.91 -17.58
CA ASN A 10 -10.16 2.44 -17.66
C ASN A 10 -8.83 1.78 -18.10
N ASP A 11 -7.72 2.52 -18.07
CA ASP A 11 -6.39 1.97 -18.32
C ASP A 11 -5.77 1.43 -17.01
N PRO A 12 -5.46 0.11 -16.92
CA PRO A 12 -4.91 -0.49 -15.71
C PRO A 12 -3.45 -0.12 -15.42
N ILE A 13 -2.83 0.78 -16.19
CA ILE A 13 -1.42 1.19 -16.02
C ILE A 13 -1.08 1.53 -14.56
N ASN A 14 -1.98 2.19 -13.82
CA ASN A 14 -1.69 2.61 -12.45
C ASN A 14 -2.01 1.56 -11.38
N ARG A 15 -2.60 0.41 -11.76
CA ARG A 15 -2.81 -0.71 -10.84
C ARG A 15 -1.48 -1.48 -10.66
N GLU A 16 -0.97 -1.68 -9.44
CA GLU A 16 -1.47 -1.24 -8.13
C GLU A 16 -0.80 0.09 -7.72
N THR A 17 -1.53 1.00 -7.06
CA THR A 17 -0.94 2.23 -6.51
C THR A 17 -0.85 2.16 -4.99
N TYR A 18 0.35 2.31 -4.43
CA TYR A 18 0.56 2.31 -2.98
C TYR A 18 0.15 3.65 -2.36
N GLN A 19 -0.90 3.62 -1.55
CA GLN A 19 -1.34 4.77 -0.74
C GLN A 19 -0.57 4.89 0.58
N MET A 20 -0.04 3.78 1.08
CA MET A 20 0.82 3.73 2.27
C MET A 20 1.67 2.45 2.24
N LEU A 21 2.92 2.53 2.66
CA LEU A 21 3.81 1.38 2.85
C LEU A 21 4.68 1.62 4.08
N ALA A 22 4.52 0.76 5.07
CA ALA A 22 5.38 0.67 6.23
C ALA A 22 6.01 -0.73 6.23
N ILE A 23 7.29 -0.81 6.54
CA ILE A 23 8.03 -2.07 6.72
C ILE A 23 8.68 -2.08 8.10
N ASN A 24 9.14 -3.25 8.56
CA ASN A 24 9.86 -3.39 9.83
C ASN A 24 9.07 -2.92 11.06
N VAL A 25 7.74 -2.88 10.96
CA VAL A 25 6.84 -2.55 12.08
C VAL A 25 6.84 -3.73 13.05
N LYS A 26 7.06 -3.46 14.35
CA LYS A 26 6.96 -4.51 15.37
C LYS A 26 5.49 -4.89 15.55
N GLY A 27 5.19 -6.19 15.60
CA GLY A 27 3.81 -6.67 15.72
C GLY A 27 3.05 -6.13 16.93
N ILE A 28 3.73 -5.79 18.03
CA ILE A 28 3.10 -5.19 19.22
C ILE A 28 2.58 -3.76 18.98
N ASP A 29 3.22 -3.01 18.10
CA ASP A 29 2.84 -1.62 17.78
C ASP A 29 1.63 -1.58 16.82
N LEU A 30 1.38 -2.68 16.10
CA LEU A 30 0.14 -2.83 15.30
C LEU A 30 -1.12 -2.84 16.17
N VAL A 31 -1.02 -3.21 17.46
CA VAL A 31 -2.16 -3.25 18.39
C VAL A 31 -2.70 -1.84 18.66
N THR A 32 -1.81 -0.84 18.74
CA THR A 32 -2.18 0.58 18.91
C THR A 32 -2.44 1.27 17.59
N GLY A 33 -2.06 0.64 16.47
CA GLY A 33 -2.13 1.21 15.13
C GLY A 33 -1.01 2.20 14.83
N ASP A 34 0.04 2.26 15.65
CA ASP A 34 1.19 3.14 15.39
C ASP A 34 2.17 2.46 14.44
N LEU A 35 2.14 2.88 13.17
CA LEU A 35 3.02 2.37 12.13
C LEU A 35 4.37 3.12 12.06
N HIS A 36 4.49 4.27 12.74
CA HIS A 36 5.70 5.11 12.70
C HIS A 36 6.86 4.53 13.52
N THR A 37 6.63 3.45 14.25
CA THR A 37 7.69 2.70 14.92
C THR A 37 8.50 1.83 13.96
N GLY A 38 7.99 1.59 12.75
CA GLY A 38 8.71 0.97 11.64
C GLY A 38 9.25 2.00 10.64
N ASP A 39 9.72 1.50 9.50
CA ASP A 39 10.20 2.32 8.41
C ASP A 39 9.04 2.70 7.48
N MET A 40 8.57 3.93 7.62
CA MET A 40 7.64 4.52 6.66
C MET A 40 8.36 4.76 5.34
N TRP A 41 7.97 3.98 4.32
CA TRP A 41 8.43 4.12 2.95
C TRP A 41 7.55 5.07 2.15
N PHE A 42 6.24 4.90 2.33
CA PHE A 42 5.22 5.79 1.81
C PHE A 42 4.27 6.14 2.94
N GLU A 43 4.23 7.42 3.31
CA GLU A 43 3.22 7.96 4.22
C GLU A 43 1.82 7.81 3.61
N TYR A 44 0.80 7.79 4.46
CA TYR A 44 -0.58 7.71 3.97
C TYR A 44 -0.94 8.94 3.14
N THR A 45 -1.30 8.71 1.88
CA THR A 45 -1.88 9.73 1.00
C THR A 45 -3.36 9.43 0.81
N PRO A 46 -4.27 10.36 1.17
CA PRO A 46 -5.69 10.18 0.93
C PRO A 46 -6.00 10.08 -0.57
N GLN A 47 -6.88 9.16 -0.92
CA GLN A 47 -7.43 9.07 -2.26
C GLN A 47 -8.64 9.99 -2.41
N THR A 48 -8.65 10.78 -3.48
CA THR A 48 -9.75 11.66 -3.85
C THR A 48 -10.26 11.29 -5.23
N PRO A 49 -11.18 10.31 -5.35
CA PRO A 49 -11.78 9.95 -6.62
C PRO A 49 -12.41 11.16 -7.31
N ALA A 50 -12.27 11.24 -8.63
CA ALA A 50 -12.99 12.25 -9.41
C ALA A 50 -14.51 12.03 -9.28
N GLN A 51 -15.29 13.11 -9.39
CA GLN A 51 -16.74 13.01 -9.32
C GLN A 51 -17.26 12.05 -10.41
N GLY A 52 -18.10 11.09 -10.02
CA GLY A 52 -18.68 10.10 -10.94
C GLY A 52 -17.71 9.00 -11.39
N ALA A 53 -16.51 8.90 -10.82
CA ALA A 53 -15.53 7.85 -11.15
C ALA A 53 -15.92 6.46 -10.62
N GLY A 54 -16.99 6.37 -9.82
CA GLY A 54 -17.46 5.13 -9.21
C GLY A 54 -16.79 4.82 -7.88
N PHE A 55 -16.66 3.53 -7.56
CA PHE A 55 -16.09 3.05 -6.29
C PHE A 55 -14.61 2.71 -6.47
N PHE A 56 -13.79 3.19 -5.53
CA PHE A 56 -12.37 2.89 -5.45
C PHE A 56 -12.11 2.02 -4.22
N ARG A 57 -11.46 0.86 -4.39
CA ARG A 57 -11.13 -0.04 -3.29
C ARG A 57 -9.71 0.21 -2.78
N LEU A 58 -9.63 0.70 -1.56
CA LEU A 58 -8.39 0.73 -0.80
C LEU A 58 -8.23 -0.56 -0.02
N VAL A 59 -7.27 -1.38 -0.41
CA VAL A 59 -6.95 -2.65 0.23
C VAL A 59 -5.79 -2.45 1.21
N ALA A 60 -6.00 -2.82 2.46
CA ALA A 60 -4.96 -2.92 3.48
C ALA A 60 -4.53 -4.38 3.62
N LEU A 61 -3.24 -4.64 3.47
CA LEU A 61 -2.63 -5.95 3.64
C LEU A 61 -1.51 -5.84 4.67
N ALA A 62 -1.46 -6.78 5.61
CA ALA A 62 -0.36 -6.92 6.55
C ALA A 62 0.35 -8.26 6.30
N PHE A 63 1.67 -8.23 6.24
CA PHE A 63 2.51 -9.39 5.98
C PHE A 63 3.41 -9.64 7.18
N GLU A 64 3.61 -10.90 7.55
CA GLU A 64 4.61 -11.28 8.54
C GLU A 64 5.99 -11.33 7.90
N GLN A 65 6.96 -10.68 8.56
CA GLN A 65 8.35 -10.66 8.15
C GLN A 65 9.15 -11.69 8.94
N SER A 66 9.94 -12.51 8.25
CA SER A 66 10.91 -13.40 8.92
C SER A 66 12.24 -12.71 9.24
N ASP A 67 12.53 -11.58 8.59
CA ASP A 67 13.74 -10.80 8.75
C ASP A 67 13.46 -9.30 8.50
N VAL A 68 14.41 -8.44 8.85
CA VAL A 68 14.39 -7.02 8.52
C VAL A 68 14.45 -6.86 7.00
N ILE A 69 13.61 -5.98 6.46
CA ILE A 69 13.60 -5.61 5.05
C ILE A 69 14.41 -4.33 4.89
N GLU A 70 15.37 -4.35 3.97
CA GLU A 70 16.05 -3.16 3.48
C GLU A 70 15.59 -2.90 2.04
N LEU A 71 15.16 -1.66 1.77
CA LEU A 71 14.74 -1.25 0.43
C LEU A 71 15.90 -0.52 -0.24
N ASP A 72 16.28 -0.99 -1.44
CA ASP A 72 17.39 -0.43 -2.22
C ASP A 72 17.04 0.91 -2.91
N GLU A 73 15.74 1.14 -3.15
CA GLU A 73 15.25 2.40 -3.72
C GLU A 73 15.44 3.52 -2.68
N PRO A 74 15.62 4.80 -3.05
CA PRO A 74 15.54 5.90 -2.09
C PRO A 74 14.08 6.16 -1.67
N LYS A 75 13.86 6.66 -0.44
CA LYS A 75 12.54 7.16 -0.01
C LYS A 75 12.10 8.25 -0.99
N ARG A 76 11.08 7.95 -1.80
CA ARG A 76 10.58 8.87 -2.83
C ARG A 76 9.61 9.89 -2.22
N SER A 77 9.40 10.99 -2.93
CA SER A 77 8.47 12.06 -2.55
C SER A 77 7.02 11.58 -2.44
N GLU A 78 6.09 12.44 -2.00
CA GLU A 78 4.68 12.08 -1.77
C GLU A 78 3.98 11.39 -2.94
N MET A 79 4.40 11.57 -4.20
CA MET A 79 3.73 10.95 -5.36
C MET A 79 4.63 10.02 -6.19
N GLU A 80 5.94 10.20 -6.12
CA GLU A 80 6.85 9.50 -7.04
C GLU A 80 7.02 8.02 -6.66
N GLY A 81 6.86 7.14 -7.65
CA GLY A 81 7.03 5.70 -7.48
C GLY A 81 5.91 5.03 -6.67
N ARG A 82 4.73 5.63 -6.54
CA ARG A 82 3.58 4.95 -5.92
C ARG A 82 2.79 4.07 -6.89
N THR A 83 2.79 4.41 -8.17
CA THR A 83 2.06 3.71 -9.24
C THR A 83 2.85 2.51 -9.77
N GLU A 84 2.21 1.70 -10.63
CA GLU A 84 2.82 0.54 -11.29
C GLU A 84 3.44 -0.48 -10.31
N ARG A 85 2.91 -0.55 -9.08
CA ARG A 85 3.37 -1.49 -8.07
C ARG A 85 2.72 -2.86 -8.26
N ASN A 86 3.37 -3.86 -7.68
CA ASN A 86 2.91 -5.23 -7.71
C ASN A 86 3.20 -5.88 -6.35
N THR A 87 2.18 -5.91 -5.49
CA THR A 87 2.33 -6.43 -4.11
C THR A 87 2.74 -7.90 -4.10
N LYS A 88 2.28 -8.69 -5.07
CA LYS A 88 2.67 -10.10 -5.19
C LYS A 88 4.15 -10.27 -5.52
N ALA A 89 4.68 -9.45 -6.43
CA ALA A 89 6.10 -9.47 -6.77
C ALA A 89 6.96 -8.97 -5.60
N PHE A 90 6.52 -7.90 -4.92
CA PHE A 90 7.15 -7.39 -3.70
C PHE A 90 7.22 -8.46 -2.61
N ALA A 91 6.09 -9.12 -2.32
CA ALA A 91 6.04 -10.21 -1.35
C ALA A 91 7.01 -11.35 -1.69
N LYS A 92 7.08 -11.73 -2.98
CA LYS A 92 8.03 -12.75 -3.44
C LYS A 92 9.49 -12.31 -3.28
N GLN A 93 9.81 -11.06 -3.62
CA GLN A 93 11.16 -10.52 -3.52
C GLN A 93 11.70 -10.58 -2.09
N TYR A 94 10.85 -10.29 -1.10
CA TYR A 94 11.21 -10.25 0.31
C TYR A 94 10.78 -11.50 1.10
N GLY A 95 10.44 -12.60 0.43
CA GLY A 95 10.14 -13.88 1.08
C GLY A 95 8.86 -13.90 1.93
N LEU A 96 7.94 -12.96 1.72
CA LEU A 96 6.69 -12.87 2.46
C LEU A 96 5.72 -13.98 1.98
N LYS A 97 5.33 -14.88 2.90
CA LYS A 97 4.53 -16.08 2.57
C LYS A 97 3.07 -15.79 2.19
N GLY A 98 2.59 -14.59 2.47
CA GLY A 98 1.23 -14.12 2.20
C GLY A 98 0.75 -13.14 3.27
N PRO A 99 -0.39 -12.46 3.04
CA PRO A 99 -0.93 -11.56 4.04
C PRO A 99 -1.48 -12.35 5.23
N VAL A 100 -1.09 -11.96 6.45
CA VAL A 100 -1.62 -12.51 7.70
C VAL A 100 -2.90 -11.81 8.14
N ALA A 101 -3.15 -10.60 7.63
CA ALA A 101 -4.40 -9.89 7.79
C ALA A 101 -4.70 -9.07 6.52
N ALA A 102 -5.99 -8.88 6.25
CA ALA A 102 -6.48 -8.09 5.14
C ALA A 102 -7.77 -7.36 5.52
N GLY A 103 -7.94 -6.17 4.97
CA GLY A 103 -9.18 -5.40 5.04
C GLY A 103 -9.29 -4.52 3.80
N TYR A 104 -10.48 -4.01 3.52
CA TYR A 104 -10.66 -3.04 2.46
C TYR A 104 -11.71 -1.99 2.83
N MET A 105 -11.61 -0.83 2.18
CA MET A 105 -12.58 0.25 2.24
C MET A 105 -12.95 0.67 0.82
N GLU A 106 -14.20 1.04 0.62
CA GLU A 106 -14.69 1.62 -0.63
C GLU A 106 -14.83 3.13 -0.45
N ILE A 107 -14.25 3.89 -1.38
CA ILE A 107 -14.37 5.34 -1.44
C ILE A 107 -15.17 5.69 -2.69
N ILE A 108 -16.14 6.59 -2.53
CA ILE A 108 -16.96 7.12 -3.62
C ILE A 108 -16.99 8.64 -3.54
N ASN A 109 -16.97 9.28 -4.70
CA ASN A 109 -17.27 10.70 -4.86
C ASN A 109 -18.50 10.83 -5.78
N PRO A 110 -19.72 10.89 -5.20
CA PRO A 110 -20.97 10.78 -5.94
C PRO A 110 -21.27 11.97 -6.87
#